data_AF-A0A1H3I944-F1
#
_entry.id   AF-A0A1H3I944-F1
#
_cell.length_a   1.000
_cell.length_b   1.000
_cell.length_c   1.000
_cell.angle_alpha   90.00
_cell.angle_beta   90.00
_cell.angle_gamma   90.00
#
_symmetry.space_group_name_H-M   'P 1'
#
loop_
_entity.id
_entity.type
_entity.pdbx_description
1 polymer ?
#
loop_
_entity_poly.entity_id
_entity_poly.type
_entity_poly.pdbx_seq_one_letter_code
_entity_poly.pdbx_strand_id
1 'polypeptide(L)'
;MRSTLSTGMTLLVILLLFLAFNLAWVGKLPNIRWDFSQQKIHTLSSPARQLLATLEHPLDLYYFNSSNDPRRSQAINRYGERVEDLLKEFEKASKGMINLHVIDPTPYSEDAYKAGLFGLDDKQGFLGLIGTRAGQPAQRIKVLRPADEPLLEYEISHLIHQLMHPELPTVGVLTGLALNASGEQVLAQMHRHFNLVGLASSTPTVPESIQTLMVVHPRALPEQTLYAIDQFVLRGGKLMLFIDPVSEAETNAKPTDTRLDGLLAAWGIQMPADKLLIDHAFGSGAPAVRHPARLNLPRHAMAANDVSVWKLDTVIVSSSGALSRVRKSRTTLTPLLQSSRRSTLLDSGRFAATSAADLLAEGIPAATQPHMIAARLEGPAYSAFPDGVGEQRAGLQKAAHIEVVVVADTDLLMDAVIDSAPNSNVMFVLNTLDNLAAPDVLANIQPRTKVSHSPHALEQLREAAERAYAQKAGELQRRLEHTEQEWQRLNPPSIGFGTRAVDTTIQLQALNKERLRLPMELQALKDQAYASVNQVERNLKLLMIGAVPLPLCLIACAVFLYHRRRRSAAVVH
;
A
#
# COMPACT_ATOMS: atom_id res chain seq x y z
N MET A 1 61.91 -17.67 32.33
CA MET A 1 61.28 -16.41 31.84
C MET A 1 61.57 -16.07 30.37
N ARG A 2 62.34 -16.87 29.60
CA ARG A 2 62.60 -16.61 28.16
C ARG A 2 61.64 -17.32 27.18
N SER A 3 60.90 -18.35 27.60
CA SER A 3 60.03 -19.13 26.70
C SER A 3 58.63 -18.53 26.47
N THR A 4 58.10 -17.73 27.41
CA THR A 4 56.76 -17.12 27.31
C THR A 4 56.73 -15.89 26.40
N LEU A 5 57.83 -15.14 26.28
CA LEU A 5 57.96 -14.05 25.30
C LEU A 5 58.06 -14.58 23.86
N SER A 6 58.78 -15.69 23.64
CA SER A 6 58.93 -16.33 22.32
C SER A 6 57.61 -16.90 21.80
N THR A 7 56.81 -17.52 22.66
CA THR A 7 55.46 -18.01 22.30
C THR A 7 54.47 -16.87 22.10
N GLY A 8 54.58 -15.77 22.86
CA GLY A 8 53.77 -14.57 22.64
C GLY A 8 54.04 -13.92 21.28
N MET A 9 55.31 -13.80 20.90
CA MET A 9 55.73 -13.18 19.64
C MET A 9 55.36 -14.03 18.43
N THR A 10 55.53 -15.35 18.50
CA THR A 10 55.11 -16.26 17.41
C THR A 10 53.59 -16.26 17.20
N LEU A 11 52.79 -16.23 18.27
CA LEU A 11 51.33 -16.07 18.13
C LEU A 11 50.92 -14.72 17.56
N LEU A 12 51.64 -13.65 17.89
CA LEU A 12 51.38 -12.32 17.34
C LEU A 12 51.69 -12.28 15.84
N VAL A 13 52.79 -12.89 15.40
CA VAL A 13 53.14 -13.00 13.98
C VAL A 13 52.14 -13.86 13.22
N ILE A 14 51.70 -15.00 13.79
CA ILE A 14 50.67 -15.85 13.16
C ILE A 14 49.32 -15.11 13.08
N LEU A 15 48.94 -14.36 14.11
CA LEU A 15 47.73 -13.54 14.11
C LEU A 15 47.79 -12.46 13.02
N LEU A 16 48.91 -11.75 12.90
CA LEU A 16 49.11 -10.73 11.88
C LEU A 16 49.11 -11.32 10.46
N LEU A 17 49.74 -12.49 10.27
CA LEU A 17 49.70 -13.22 9.00
C LEU A 17 48.30 -13.70 8.66
N PHE A 18 47.55 -14.22 9.63
CA PHE A 18 46.15 -14.62 9.44
C PHE A 18 45.28 -13.41 9.09
N LEU A 19 45.47 -12.28 9.76
CA LEU A 19 44.72 -11.05 9.49
C LEU A 19 45.05 -10.49 8.10
N ALA A 20 46.34 -10.46 7.72
CA ALA A 20 46.78 -10.05 6.39
C ALA A 20 46.27 -10.99 5.30
N PHE A 21 46.28 -12.31 5.54
CA PHE A 21 45.74 -13.30 4.63
C PHE A 21 44.23 -13.14 4.45
N ASN A 22 43.48 -12.96 5.54
CA ASN A 22 42.04 -12.73 5.51
C ASN A 22 41.71 -11.43 4.75
N LEU A 23 42.44 -10.34 5.02
CA LEU A 23 42.24 -9.05 4.34
C LEU A 23 42.54 -9.12 2.84
N ALA A 24 43.58 -9.86 2.43
CA ALA A 24 43.96 -10.02 1.02
C ALA A 24 43.05 -10.98 0.24
N TRP A 25 42.48 -11.99 0.91
CA TRP A 25 41.65 -13.01 0.26
C TRP A 25 40.14 -12.75 0.34
N VAL A 26 39.66 -11.99 1.33
CA VAL A 26 38.24 -11.61 1.44
C VAL A 26 37.73 -10.87 0.19
N GLY A 27 38.58 -10.08 -0.47
CA GLY A 27 38.23 -9.40 -1.73
C GLY A 27 38.34 -10.28 -2.98
N LYS A 28 38.95 -11.47 -2.92
CA LYS A 28 39.22 -12.35 -4.09
C LYS A 28 38.44 -13.65 -4.10
N LEU A 29 37.75 -13.99 -3.02
CA LEU A 29 36.82 -15.12 -3.01
C LEU A 29 35.61 -14.78 -3.90
N PRO A 30 35.20 -15.64 -4.84
CA PRO A 30 33.93 -15.45 -5.53
C PRO A 30 32.82 -15.35 -4.48
N ASN A 31 31.97 -14.32 -4.58
CA ASN A 31 30.81 -14.11 -3.73
C ASN A 31 29.77 -15.23 -3.96
N ILE A 32 30.10 -16.48 -3.60
CA ILE A 32 29.12 -17.53 -3.35
C ILE A 32 28.51 -17.18 -1.99
N ARG A 33 27.61 -16.21 -2.01
CA ARG A 33 26.69 -15.95 -0.92
C ARG A 33 25.63 -17.04 -0.98
N TRP A 34 25.92 -18.18 -0.34
CA TRP A 34 24.85 -19.11 0.01
C TRP A 34 23.91 -18.36 0.94
N ASP A 35 22.78 -17.93 0.38
CA ASP A 35 21.71 -17.25 1.10
C ASP A 35 21.03 -18.28 2.00
N PHE A 36 21.60 -18.47 3.20
CA PHE A 36 21.02 -19.26 4.29
C PHE A 36 19.91 -18.50 5.03
N SER A 37 19.50 -17.31 4.56
CA SER A 37 18.25 -16.72 5.06
C SER A 37 17.09 -17.60 4.60
N GLN A 38 16.14 -17.85 5.50
CA GLN A 38 14.96 -18.68 5.21
C GLN A 38 14.09 -18.15 4.03
N GLN A 39 14.39 -16.94 3.51
CA GLN A 39 13.53 -16.19 2.60
C GLN A 39 14.17 -15.85 1.23
N LYS A 40 15.41 -16.29 0.93
CA LYS A 40 16.10 -16.00 -0.36
C LYS A 40 15.99 -14.51 -0.76
N ILE A 41 16.17 -13.62 0.21
CA ILE A 41 15.89 -12.17 0.07
C ILE A 41 16.78 -11.47 -0.96
N HIS A 42 17.87 -12.11 -1.39
CA HIS A 42 18.82 -11.57 -2.38
C HIS A 42 18.74 -12.24 -3.75
N THR A 43 17.67 -12.99 -4.05
CA THR A 43 17.54 -13.75 -5.31
C THR A 43 16.24 -13.42 -6.00
N LEU A 44 16.27 -12.99 -7.28
CA LEU A 44 15.06 -12.71 -8.09
C LEU A 44 14.05 -13.87 -8.11
N SER A 45 12.76 -13.53 -8.12
CA SER A 45 11.68 -14.50 -8.24
C SER A 45 11.72 -15.27 -9.57
N SER A 46 11.09 -16.44 -9.61
CA SER A 46 10.99 -17.22 -10.83
C SER A 46 10.28 -16.47 -11.97
N PRO A 47 9.15 -15.77 -11.73
CA PRO A 47 8.48 -14.99 -12.78
C PRO A 47 9.34 -13.82 -13.29
N ALA A 48 10.05 -13.09 -12.41
CA ALA A 48 10.97 -12.04 -12.86
C ALA A 48 12.10 -12.58 -13.75
N ARG A 49 12.65 -13.76 -13.44
CA ARG A 49 13.65 -14.41 -14.32
C ARG A 49 13.07 -14.82 -15.66
N GLN A 50 11.81 -15.26 -15.71
CA GLN A 50 11.13 -15.59 -16.96
C GLN A 50 10.93 -14.34 -17.81
N LEU A 51 10.52 -13.22 -17.21
CA LEU A 51 10.44 -11.93 -17.90
C LEU A 51 11.79 -11.49 -18.49
N LEU A 52 12.88 -11.69 -17.74
CA LEU A 52 14.22 -11.36 -18.25
C LEU A 52 14.69 -12.30 -19.37
N ALA A 53 14.19 -13.53 -19.40
CA ALA A 53 14.50 -14.47 -20.47
C ALA A 53 13.79 -14.14 -21.79
N THR A 54 12.71 -13.34 -21.76
CA THR A 54 11.98 -12.88 -22.96
C THR A 54 12.55 -11.58 -23.54
N LEU A 55 13.64 -11.03 -22.98
CA LEU A 55 14.27 -9.83 -23.50
C LEU A 55 14.87 -10.10 -24.89
N GLU A 56 14.36 -9.39 -25.91
CA GLU A 56 14.86 -9.49 -27.29
C GLU A 56 15.90 -8.42 -27.64
N HIS A 57 15.90 -7.30 -26.91
CA HIS A 57 16.77 -6.16 -27.17
C HIS A 57 17.48 -5.69 -25.90
N PRO A 58 18.72 -5.17 -26.01
CA PRO A 58 19.43 -4.62 -24.87
C PRO A 58 18.74 -3.37 -24.32
N LEU A 59 18.77 -3.23 -23.00
CA LEU A 59 18.19 -2.13 -22.23
C LEU A 59 19.29 -1.49 -21.38
N ASP A 60 19.32 -0.17 -21.32
CA ASP A 60 20.17 0.57 -20.39
C ASP A 60 19.32 1.07 -19.22
N LEU A 61 19.73 0.72 -17.99
CA LEU A 61 19.11 1.17 -16.76
C LEU A 61 20.05 2.13 -16.03
N TYR A 62 19.67 3.39 -15.92
CA TYR A 62 20.38 4.42 -15.18
C TYR A 62 19.76 4.60 -13.79
N TYR A 63 20.45 4.11 -12.78
CA TYR A 63 20.04 4.20 -11.39
C TYR A 63 20.72 5.41 -10.73
N PHE A 64 19.91 6.41 -10.38
CA PHE A 64 20.38 7.61 -9.71
C PHE A 64 20.18 7.46 -8.20
N ASN A 65 21.28 7.45 -7.46
CA ASN A 65 21.29 7.33 -6.02
C ASN A 65 22.25 8.36 -5.39
N SER A 66 21.70 9.50 -4.95
CA SER A 66 22.44 10.52 -4.20
C SER A 66 22.77 10.06 -2.78
N SER A 67 23.63 9.05 -2.64
CA SER A 67 23.95 8.38 -1.38
C SER A 67 24.61 9.31 -0.34
N ASN A 68 25.32 10.33 -0.84
CA ASN A 68 26.08 11.29 -0.05
C ASN A 68 25.35 12.64 0.19
N ASP A 69 24.08 12.76 -0.19
CA ASP A 69 23.33 14.02 -0.01
C ASP A 69 23.03 14.27 1.49
N PRO A 70 23.33 15.46 2.03
CA PRO A 70 23.13 15.78 3.44
C PRO A 70 21.67 15.73 3.90
N ARG A 71 20.70 15.77 2.97
CA ARG A 71 19.27 15.65 3.24
C ARG A 71 18.83 14.19 3.44
N ARG A 72 19.71 13.21 3.21
CA ARG A 72 19.37 11.79 3.34
C ARG A 72 19.47 11.25 4.73
N SER A 73 18.43 10.51 5.11
CA SER A 73 18.47 9.69 6.31
C SER A 73 19.23 8.38 6.05
N GLN A 74 19.83 7.82 7.11
CA GLN A 74 20.47 6.50 7.05
C GLN A 74 19.49 5.39 6.62
N ALA A 75 18.20 5.55 6.90
CA ALA A 75 17.17 4.61 6.46
C ALA A 75 17.02 4.62 4.92
N ILE A 76 17.03 5.80 4.30
CA ILE A 76 16.96 5.95 2.84
C ILE A 76 18.24 5.43 2.18
N ASN A 77 19.42 5.68 2.75
CA ASN A 77 20.68 5.16 2.20
C ASN A 77 20.71 3.63 2.19
N ARG A 78 20.33 2.98 3.30
CA ARG A 78 20.18 1.52 3.35
C ARG A 78 19.11 0.99 2.40
N TYR A 79 18.07 1.78 2.11
CA TYR A 79 17.10 1.40 1.10
C TYR A 79 17.69 1.50 -0.31
N GLY A 80 18.43 2.57 -0.62
CA GLY A 80 19.14 2.72 -1.90
C GLY A 80 20.13 1.59 -2.18
N GLU A 81 20.95 1.21 -1.19
CA GLU A 81 21.85 0.04 -1.30
C GLU A 81 21.09 -1.25 -1.65
N ARG A 82 19.91 -1.47 -1.05
CA ARG A 82 19.07 -2.64 -1.35
C ARG A 82 18.47 -2.59 -2.74
N VAL A 83 18.10 -1.40 -3.23
CA VAL A 83 17.66 -1.23 -4.62
C VAL A 83 18.80 -1.55 -5.58
N GLU A 84 20.00 -1.02 -5.31
CA GLU A 84 21.18 -1.26 -6.13
C GLU A 84 21.53 -2.76 -6.20
N ASP A 85 21.52 -3.45 -5.06
CA ASP A 85 21.73 -4.90 -4.98
C ASP A 85 20.70 -5.67 -5.82
N LEU A 86 19.43 -5.27 -5.76
CA LEU A 86 18.38 -5.90 -6.57
C LEU A 86 18.60 -5.64 -8.07
N LEU A 87 18.93 -4.42 -8.47
CA LEU A 87 19.20 -4.07 -9.87
C LEU A 87 20.41 -4.82 -10.44
N LYS A 88 21.46 -5.03 -9.64
CA LYS A 88 22.61 -5.88 -10.03
C LYS A 88 22.20 -7.33 -10.27
N GLU A 89 21.24 -7.84 -9.50
CA GLU A 89 20.68 -9.17 -9.76
C GLU A 89 19.84 -9.22 -11.05
N PHE A 90 19.11 -8.14 -11.39
CA PHE A 90 18.44 -7.99 -12.69
C PHE A 90 19.44 -8.02 -13.86
N GLU A 91 20.51 -7.21 -13.78
CA GLU A 91 21.60 -7.21 -14.77
C GLU A 91 22.22 -8.60 -14.95
N LYS A 92 22.60 -9.25 -13.85
CA LYS A 92 23.20 -10.58 -13.85
C LYS A 92 22.27 -11.64 -14.44
N ALA A 93 20.98 -11.61 -14.10
CA ALA A 93 20.00 -12.57 -14.59
C ALA A 93 19.64 -12.36 -16.07
N SER A 94 19.77 -11.14 -16.58
CA SER A 94 19.50 -10.78 -17.99
C SER A 94 20.54 -11.32 -18.98
N LYS A 95 21.68 -11.83 -18.51
CA LYS A 95 22.79 -12.35 -19.34
C LYS A 95 23.31 -11.36 -20.39
N GLY A 96 23.44 -10.08 -20.02
CA GLY A 96 23.98 -9.02 -20.88
C GLY A 96 22.93 -8.26 -21.69
N MET A 97 21.64 -8.53 -21.46
CA MET A 97 20.52 -7.76 -22.06
C MET A 97 20.17 -6.51 -21.27
N ILE A 98 20.58 -6.41 -20.02
CA ILE A 98 20.44 -5.20 -19.20
C ILE A 98 21.85 -4.70 -18.88
N ASN A 99 22.11 -3.42 -19.16
CA ASN A 99 23.31 -2.71 -18.74
C ASN A 99 22.92 -1.75 -17.60
N LEU A 100 23.47 -1.96 -16.40
CA LEU A 100 23.18 -1.12 -15.26
C LEU A 100 24.23 -0.02 -15.09
N HIS A 101 23.79 1.24 -15.10
CA HIS A 101 24.61 2.41 -14.83
C HIS A 101 24.23 2.99 -13.47
N VAL A 102 25.08 2.81 -12.46
CA VAL A 102 24.88 3.38 -11.12
C VAL A 102 25.53 4.75 -11.06
N ILE A 103 24.73 5.79 -10.80
CA ILE A 103 25.15 7.19 -10.82
C ILE A 103 24.86 7.78 -9.45
N ASP A 104 25.89 8.36 -8.81
CA ASP A 104 25.75 9.21 -7.62
C ASP A 104 25.84 10.69 -8.05
N PRO A 105 24.71 11.34 -8.38
CA PRO A 105 24.74 12.71 -8.88
C PRO A 105 25.06 13.67 -7.73
N THR A 106 26.20 14.35 -7.84
CA THR A 106 26.56 15.42 -6.91
C THR A 106 25.72 16.68 -7.21
N PRO A 107 25.38 17.52 -6.21
CA PRO A 107 24.62 18.74 -6.44
C PRO A 107 25.24 19.63 -7.52
N TYR A 108 24.41 20.14 -8.43
CA TYR A 108 24.83 21.00 -9.56
C TYR A 108 25.77 20.35 -10.59
N SER A 109 25.90 19.02 -10.60
CA SER A 109 26.62 18.28 -11.64
C SER A 109 25.81 18.12 -12.93
N GLU A 110 26.48 17.72 -14.02
CA GLU A 110 25.81 17.33 -15.27
C GLU A 110 24.85 16.16 -15.05
N ASP A 111 25.20 15.20 -14.20
CA ASP A 111 24.35 14.05 -13.90
C ASP A 111 23.11 14.46 -13.09
N ALA A 112 23.24 15.39 -12.15
CA ALA A 112 22.11 15.99 -11.46
C ALA A 112 21.19 16.76 -12.42
N TYR A 113 21.77 17.50 -13.37
CA TYR A 113 21.00 18.18 -14.41
C TYR A 113 20.24 17.20 -15.31
N LYS A 114 20.90 16.12 -15.76
CA LYS A 114 20.27 15.04 -16.54
C LYS A 114 19.14 14.39 -15.76
N ALA A 115 19.37 14.00 -14.50
CA ALA A 115 18.35 13.42 -13.62
C ALA A 115 17.10 14.32 -13.51
N GLY A 116 17.32 15.63 -13.32
CA GLY A 116 16.26 16.63 -13.29
C GLY A 116 15.52 16.77 -14.63
N LEU A 117 16.24 16.79 -15.76
CA LEU A 117 15.65 16.88 -17.11
C LEU A 117 14.75 15.68 -17.42
N PHE A 118 15.15 14.48 -16.99
CA PHE A 118 14.34 13.28 -17.13
C PHE A 118 13.19 13.19 -16.10
N GLY A 119 13.08 14.16 -15.18
CA GLY A 119 11.95 14.32 -14.27
C GLY A 119 12.03 13.51 -12.99
N LEU A 120 13.25 13.16 -12.54
CA LEU A 120 13.46 12.56 -11.22
C LEU A 120 13.26 13.58 -10.10
N ASP A 121 12.81 13.12 -8.93
CA ASP A 121 12.60 13.98 -7.76
C ASP A 121 13.92 14.19 -7.00
N ASP A 122 14.27 15.46 -6.73
CA ASP A 122 15.49 15.89 -6.04
C ASP A 122 15.26 16.35 -4.60
N LYS A 123 14.01 16.34 -4.11
CA LYS A 123 13.63 16.90 -2.80
C LYS A 123 14.41 16.31 -1.63
N GLN A 124 14.69 15.01 -1.69
CA GLN A 124 15.47 14.26 -0.68
C GLN A 124 16.76 13.66 -1.27
N GLY A 125 17.28 14.29 -2.33
CA GLY A 125 18.33 13.73 -3.19
C GLY A 125 17.80 12.63 -4.11
N PHE A 126 18.37 12.50 -5.31
CA PHE A 126 17.84 11.63 -6.36
C PHE A 126 17.84 10.16 -5.96
N LEU A 127 16.65 9.55 -5.88
CA LEU A 127 16.48 8.10 -5.73
C LEU A 127 15.53 7.58 -6.80
N GLY A 128 16.04 7.43 -8.01
CA GLY A 128 15.21 7.12 -9.17
C GLY A 128 15.88 6.15 -10.11
N LEU A 129 15.06 5.59 -11.00
CA LEU A 129 15.52 4.68 -12.05
C LEU A 129 15.01 5.20 -13.39
N ILE A 130 15.88 5.28 -14.38
CA ILE A 130 15.53 5.59 -15.76
C ILE A 130 15.92 4.39 -16.60
N GLY A 131 15.00 3.86 -17.39
CA GLY A 131 15.30 2.83 -18.37
C GLY A 131 15.14 3.36 -19.78
N THR A 132 16.07 2.98 -20.66
CA THR A 132 16.07 3.39 -22.06
C THR A 132 16.28 2.20 -22.97
N ARG A 133 15.64 2.27 -24.14
CA ARG A 133 15.82 1.34 -25.24
C ARG A 133 15.96 2.14 -26.53
N ALA A 134 16.81 1.67 -27.43
CA ALA A 134 17.00 2.31 -28.73
C ALA A 134 15.65 2.46 -29.47
N GLY A 135 15.35 3.68 -29.94
CA GLY A 135 14.14 3.98 -30.71
C GLY A 135 12.83 4.06 -29.90
N GLN A 136 12.88 3.98 -28.57
CA GLN A 136 11.71 4.08 -27.70
C GLN A 136 11.87 5.22 -26.69
N PRO A 137 10.77 5.85 -26.23
CA PRO A 137 10.83 6.84 -25.18
C PRO A 137 11.34 6.22 -23.87
N ALA A 138 12.15 6.99 -23.13
CA ALA A 138 12.65 6.58 -21.83
C ALA A 138 11.50 6.39 -20.83
N GLN A 139 11.54 5.29 -20.08
CA GLN A 139 10.64 5.04 -18.95
C GLN A 139 11.35 5.36 -17.64
N ARG A 140 10.58 5.75 -16.61
CA ARG A 140 11.18 6.25 -15.36
C ARG A 140 10.36 5.91 -14.13
N ILE A 141 11.08 5.65 -13.05
CA ILE A 141 10.60 5.70 -11.69
C ILE A 141 11.16 6.98 -11.07
N LYS A 142 10.29 7.99 -10.92
CA LYS A 142 10.68 9.33 -10.43
C LYS A 142 11.29 9.30 -9.04
N VAL A 143 10.72 8.48 -8.16
CA VAL A 143 11.16 8.29 -6.79
C VAL A 143 10.87 6.86 -6.37
N LEU A 144 11.88 6.18 -5.83
CA LEU A 144 11.73 4.89 -5.18
C LEU A 144 11.50 5.14 -3.69
N ARG A 145 10.33 4.74 -3.19
CA ARG A 145 9.93 5.03 -1.81
C ARG A 145 10.16 3.80 -0.93
N PRO A 146 10.75 3.93 0.27
CA PRO A 146 10.89 2.81 1.19
C PRO A 146 9.55 2.15 1.57
N ALA A 147 8.44 2.90 1.53
CA ALA A 147 7.10 2.38 1.80
C ALA A 147 6.61 1.36 0.75
N ASP A 148 7.15 1.41 -0.47
CA ASP A 148 6.80 0.52 -1.58
C ASP A 148 7.81 -0.64 -1.74
N GLU A 149 8.75 -0.79 -0.80
CA GLU A 149 9.79 -1.84 -0.82
C GLU A 149 9.24 -3.26 -1.10
N PRO A 150 8.09 -3.70 -0.56
CA PRO A 150 7.54 -5.03 -0.87
C PRO A 150 7.27 -5.25 -2.37
N LEU A 151 6.94 -4.18 -3.09
CA LEU A 151 6.58 -4.16 -4.51
C LEU A 151 7.75 -3.73 -5.42
N LEU A 152 8.96 -3.55 -4.87
CA LEU A 152 10.10 -3.03 -5.64
C LEU A 152 10.46 -3.90 -6.86
N GLU A 153 10.42 -5.22 -6.71
CA GLU A 153 10.68 -6.15 -7.81
C GLU A 153 9.62 -6.04 -8.92
N TYR A 154 8.35 -5.87 -8.53
CA TYR A 154 7.26 -5.61 -9.47
C TYR A 154 7.48 -4.28 -10.19
N GLU A 155 7.79 -3.21 -9.45
CA GLU A 155 7.99 -1.87 -10.00
C GLU A 155 9.11 -1.82 -11.05
N ILE A 156 10.25 -2.48 -10.79
CA ILE A 156 11.35 -2.58 -11.76
C ILE A 156 10.94 -3.43 -12.97
N SER A 157 10.31 -4.59 -12.73
CA SER A 157 9.87 -5.49 -13.79
C SER A 157 8.82 -4.85 -14.70
N HIS A 158 7.91 -4.07 -14.12
CA HIS A 158 6.90 -3.31 -14.83
C HIS A 158 7.54 -2.21 -15.70
N LEU A 159 8.55 -1.48 -15.20
CA LEU A 159 9.31 -0.53 -16.03
C LEU A 159 10.00 -1.22 -17.22
N ILE A 160 10.59 -2.39 -17.00
CA ILE A 160 11.22 -3.19 -18.08
C ILE A 160 10.16 -3.63 -19.09
N HIS A 161 9.00 -4.11 -18.62
CA HIS A 161 7.89 -4.52 -19.47
C HIS A 161 7.40 -3.36 -20.35
N GLN A 162 7.22 -2.16 -19.80
CA GLN A 162 6.82 -0.97 -20.55
C GLN A 162 7.84 -0.55 -21.63
N LEU A 163 9.14 -0.81 -21.41
CA LEU A 163 10.18 -0.59 -22.43
C LEU A 163 10.15 -1.63 -23.55
N MET A 164 9.72 -2.86 -23.24
CA MET A 164 9.55 -3.92 -24.24
C MET A 164 8.28 -3.72 -25.06
N HIS A 165 7.18 -3.34 -24.40
CA HIS A 165 5.83 -3.22 -24.94
C HIS A 165 5.29 -1.79 -24.71
N PRO A 166 5.61 -0.84 -25.61
CA PRO A 166 5.17 0.55 -25.48
C PRO A 166 3.69 0.77 -25.82
N GLU A 167 3.00 -0.25 -26.35
CA GLU A 167 1.59 -0.17 -26.73
C GLU A 167 0.67 -0.15 -25.51
N LEU A 168 -0.39 0.66 -25.57
CA LEU A 168 -1.35 0.75 -24.48
C LEU A 168 -2.23 -0.52 -24.43
N PRO A 169 -2.44 -1.13 -23.25
CA PRO A 169 -3.34 -2.25 -23.12
C PRO A 169 -4.77 -1.86 -23.49
N THR A 170 -5.53 -2.78 -24.08
CA THR A 170 -6.95 -2.56 -24.40
C THR A 170 -7.84 -2.97 -23.23
N VAL A 171 -8.70 -2.06 -22.80
CA VAL A 171 -9.64 -2.28 -21.69
C VAL A 171 -11.07 -2.01 -22.16
N GLY A 172 -11.94 -3.00 -22.00
CA GLY A 172 -13.37 -2.82 -22.21
C GLY A 172 -13.97 -2.05 -21.03
N VAL A 173 -14.84 -1.08 -21.30
CA VAL A 173 -15.58 -0.36 -20.26
C VAL A 173 -17.06 -0.54 -20.50
N LEU A 174 -17.74 -1.13 -19.51
CA LEU A 174 -19.18 -1.33 -19.52
C LEU A 174 -19.76 -0.60 -18.31
N THR A 175 -20.66 0.33 -18.58
CA THR A 175 -21.27 1.13 -17.52
C THR A 175 -22.78 0.94 -17.49
N GLY A 176 -23.31 0.69 -16.29
CA GLY A 176 -24.76 0.70 -16.03
C GLY A 176 -25.31 2.11 -15.81
N LEU A 177 -24.44 3.09 -15.54
CA LEU A 177 -24.76 4.50 -15.33
C LEU A 177 -24.00 5.39 -16.31
N ALA A 178 -24.52 6.57 -16.66
CA ALA A 178 -23.77 7.51 -17.47
C ALA A 178 -22.65 8.14 -16.62
N LEU A 179 -21.43 7.59 -16.68
CA LEU A 179 -20.21 8.14 -16.04
C LEU A 179 -19.83 9.54 -16.58
N ASN A 180 -20.47 9.98 -17.65
CA ASN A 180 -20.02 11.04 -18.53
C ASN A 180 -19.95 12.44 -17.90
N ALA A 181 -20.59 12.67 -16.74
CA ALA A 181 -20.62 14.00 -16.11
C ALA A 181 -19.99 14.03 -14.71
N SER A 182 -19.77 12.87 -14.08
CA SER A 182 -19.34 12.79 -12.69
C SER A 182 -18.04 12.04 -12.47
N GLY A 183 -17.47 11.39 -13.49
CA GLY A 183 -16.20 10.67 -13.42
C GLY A 183 -15.25 11.01 -14.59
N GLU A 184 -15.29 12.25 -15.07
CA GLU A 184 -14.51 12.68 -16.24
C GLU A 184 -13.00 12.58 -15.96
N GLN A 185 -12.57 12.86 -14.72
CA GLN A 185 -11.16 12.84 -14.36
C GLN A 185 -10.57 11.43 -14.44
N VAL A 186 -11.28 10.43 -13.90
CA VAL A 186 -10.85 9.03 -13.98
C VAL A 186 -10.79 8.60 -15.44
N LEU A 187 -11.85 8.89 -16.21
CA LEU A 187 -11.93 8.49 -17.60
C LEU A 187 -10.82 9.14 -18.44
N ALA A 188 -10.52 10.42 -18.22
CA ALA A 188 -9.45 11.13 -18.92
C ALA A 188 -8.06 10.54 -18.59
N GLN A 189 -7.83 10.13 -17.34
CA GLN A 189 -6.59 9.45 -16.96
C GLN A 189 -6.51 8.05 -17.55
N MET A 190 -7.61 7.30 -17.58
CA MET A 190 -7.66 5.98 -18.23
C MET A 190 -7.36 6.06 -19.73
N HIS A 191 -7.92 7.03 -20.46
CA HIS A 191 -7.61 7.22 -21.90
C HIS A 191 -6.13 7.50 -22.19
N ARG A 192 -5.37 8.01 -21.21
CA ARG A 192 -3.92 8.25 -21.35
C ARG A 192 -3.08 6.99 -21.14
N HIS A 193 -3.62 6.00 -20.42
CA HIS A 193 -2.89 4.79 -20.02
C HIS A 193 -3.41 3.52 -20.71
N PHE A 194 -4.60 3.54 -21.29
CA PHE A 194 -5.25 2.39 -21.91
C PHE A 194 -5.98 2.77 -23.20
N ASN A 195 -6.08 1.81 -24.11
CA ASN A 195 -6.99 1.88 -25.25
C ASN A 195 -8.40 1.45 -24.79
N LEU A 196 -9.28 2.41 -24.54
CA LEU A 196 -10.61 2.14 -23.99
C LEU A 196 -11.61 1.78 -25.09
N VAL A 197 -12.33 0.67 -24.90
CA VAL A 197 -13.43 0.23 -25.77
C VAL A 197 -14.73 0.26 -24.97
N GLY A 198 -15.59 1.25 -25.27
CA GLY A 198 -16.92 1.33 -24.65
C GLY A 198 -17.84 0.24 -25.17
N LEU A 199 -18.47 -0.51 -24.25
CA LEU A 199 -19.48 -1.52 -24.55
C LEU A 199 -20.87 -1.00 -24.18
N ALA A 200 -21.86 -1.28 -25.03
CA ALA A 200 -23.24 -0.91 -24.75
C ALA A 200 -23.80 -1.74 -23.57
N SER A 201 -24.66 -1.14 -22.75
CA SER A 201 -25.25 -1.81 -21.58
C SER A 201 -26.12 -3.04 -21.95
N SER A 202 -26.57 -3.15 -23.20
CA SER A 202 -27.33 -4.29 -23.76
C SER A 202 -26.48 -5.24 -24.64
N THR A 203 -25.16 -5.20 -24.50
CA THR A 203 -24.25 -6.02 -25.32
C THR A 203 -24.46 -7.52 -25.01
N PRO A 204 -24.75 -8.36 -26.02
CA PRO A 204 -25.04 -9.78 -25.81
C PRO A 204 -23.79 -10.65 -25.57
N THR A 205 -22.60 -10.17 -25.96
CA THR A 205 -21.32 -10.88 -25.82
C THR A 205 -20.15 -9.90 -25.73
N VAL A 206 -19.19 -10.14 -24.84
CA VAL A 206 -17.95 -9.36 -24.79
C VAL A 206 -16.99 -9.82 -25.90
N PRO A 207 -16.53 -8.93 -26.80
CA PRO A 207 -15.58 -9.27 -27.86
C PRO A 207 -14.34 -10.02 -27.35
N GLU A 208 -13.80 -10.95 -28.14
CA GLU A 208 -12.60 -11.73 -27.78
C GLU A 208 -11.32 -10.89 -27.74
N SER A 209 -11.28 -9.76 -28.45
CA SER A 209 -10.16 -8.81 -28.41
C SER A 209 -10.00 -8.13 -27.05
N ILE A 210 -11.04 -8.15 -26.21
CA ILE A 210 -11.00 -7.58 -24.87
C ILE A 210 -10.60 -8.67 -23.88
N GLN A 211 -9.45 -8.48 -23.23
CA GLN A 211 -8.92 -9.37 -22.20
C GLN A 211 -9.23 -8.88 -20.78
N THR A 212 -9.34 -7.55 -20.61
CA THR A 212 -9.66 -6.90 -19.34
C THR A 212 -10.93 -6.07 -19.49
N LEU A 213 -11.88 -6.25 -18.57
CA LEU A 213 -13.16 -5.56 -18.56
C LEU A 213 -13.34 -4.79 -17.24
N MET A 214 -13.70 -3.52 -17.33
CA MET A 214 -14.17 -2.72 -16.21
C MET A 214 -15.69 -2.59 -16.30
N VAL A 215 -16.38 -3.02 -15.25
CA VAL A 215 -17.84 -2.92 -15.15
C VAL A 215 -18.19 -1.99 -13.99
N VAL A 216 -18.91 -0.92 -14.28
CA VAL A 216 -19.34 0.06 -13.28
C VAL A 216 -20.85 -0.01 -13.08
N HIS A 217 -21.26 -0.22 -11.84
CA HIS A 217 -22.66 -0.26 -11.41
C HIS A 217 -23.52 -1.24 -12.23
N PRO A 218 -23.27 -2.56 -12.14
CA PRO A 218 -23.95 -3.56 -12.98
C PRO A 218 -25.44 -3.76 -12.66
N ARG A 219 -25.99 -3.15 -11.59
CA ARG A 219 -27.38 -3.36 -11.15
C ARG A 219 -28.43 -2.92 -12.17
N ALA A 220 -28.08 -1.98 -13.05
CA ALA A 220 -28.96 -1.52 -14.11
C ALA A 220 -28.87 -2.36 -15.39
N LEU A 221 -28.02 -3.39 -15.42
CA LEU A 221 -27.75 -4.17 -16.63
C LEU A 221 -28.80 -5.27 -16.86
N PRO A 222 -29.19 -5.52 -18.12
CA PRO A 222 -30.02 -6.67 -18.46
C PRO A 222 -29.37 -8.00 -18.10
N GLU A 223 -30.19 -9.01 -17.81
CA GLU A 223 -29.74 -10.38 -17.50
C GLU A 223 -28.81 -10.96 -18.58
N GLN A 224 -29.07 -10.63 -19.84
CA GLN A 224 -28.26 -11.05 -20.98
C GLN A 224 -26.82 -10.49 -20.93
N THR A 225 -26.66 -9.26 -20.42
CA THR A 225 -25.35 -8.63 -20.21
C THR A 225 -24.64 -9.22 -19.00
N LEU A 226 -25.37 -9.53 -17.91
CA LEU A 226 -24.81 -10.23 -16.75
C LEU A 226 -24.29 -11.62 -17.13
N TYR A 227 -25.00 -12.32 -18.01
CA TYR A 227 -24.55 -13.57 -18.60
C TYR A 227 -23.27 -13.39 -19.44
N ALA A 228 -23.21 -12.34 -20.27
CA ALA A 228 -22.01 -12.04 -21.05
C ALA A 228 -20.78 -11.77 -20.15
N ILE A 229 -20.97 -11.11 -19.00
CA ILE A 229 -19.92 -10.87 -18.00
C ILE A 229 -19.49 -12.18 -17.33
N ASP A 230 -20.45 -13.04 -16.95
CA ASP A 230 -20.15 -14.38 -16.39
C ASP A 230 -19.31 -15.22 -17.36
N GLN A 231 -19.72 -15.29 -18.62
CA GLN A 231 -18.99 -16.03 -19.66
C GLN A 231 -17.62 -15.42 -19.94
N PHE A 232 -17.49 -14.10 -19.88
CA PHE A 232 -16.21 -13.40 -19.99
C PHE A 232 -15.23 -13.79 -18.87
N VAL A 233 -15.70 -13.85 -17.62
CA VAL A 233 -14.85 -14.25 -16.49
C VAL A 233 -14.47 -15.73 -16.59
N LEU A 234 -15.43 -16.59 -16.96
CA LEU A 234 -15.20 -18.04 -17.04
C LEU A 234 -14.26 -18.46 -18.18
N ARG A 235 -14.19 -17.69 -19.28
CA ARG A 235 -13.21 -17.91 -20.36
C ARG A 235 -11.79 -17.46 -19.98
N GLY A 236 -11.59 -16.92 -18.79
CA GLY A 236 -10.29 -16.41 -18.30
C GLY A 236 -10.10 -14.90 -18.53
N GLY A 237 -11.16 -14.18 -18.89
CA GLY A 237 -11.14 -12.71 -18.92
C GLY A 237 -11.01 -12.13 -17.51
N LYS A 238 -10.33 -11.00 -17.41
CA LYS A 238 -10.00 -10.34 -16.14
C LYS A 238 -10.96 -9.19 -15.88
N LEU A 239 -11.58 -9.15 -14.70
CA LEU A 239 -12.70 -8.25 -14.41
C LEU A 239 -12.38 -7.31 -13.24
N MET A 240 -12.61 -6.02 -13.44
CA MET A 240 -12.74 -5.04 -12.36
C MET A 240 -14.20 -4.61 -12.25
N LEU A 241 -14.82 -4.88 -11.11
CA LEU A 241 -16.25 -4.69 -10.88
C LEU A 241 -16.48 -3.67 -9.77
N PHE A 242 -17.23 -2.60 -10.07
CA PHE A 242 -17.68 -1.63 -9.07
C PHE A 242 -19.16 -1.86 -8.77
N ILE A 243 -19.47 -2.17 -7.52
CA ILE A 243 -20.82 -2.38 -7.02
C ILE A 243 -21.08 -1.43 -5.85
N ASP A 244 -22.32 -1.06 -5.64
CA ASP A 244 -22.69 -0.09 -4.61
C ASP A 244 -23.98 -0.55 -3.91
N PRO A 245 -24.09 -0.54 -2.57
CA PRO A 245 -25.37 -0.69 -1.89
C PRO A 245 -26.36 0.42 -2.26
N VAL A 246 -25.91 1.68 -2.28
CA VAL A 246 -26.70 2.88 -2.55
C VAL A 246 -25.83 3.87 -3.31
N SER A 247 -26.06 3.98 -4.62
CA SER A 247 -25.36 4.97 -5.44
C SER A 247 -25.87 6.38 -5.11
N GLU A 248 -25.01 7.28 -4.60
CA GLU A 248 -25.36 8.69 -4.37
C GLU A 248 -25.80 9.40 -5.68
N ALA A 249 -25.39 8.87 -6.83
CA ALA A 249 -25.78 9.34 -8.16
C ALA A 249 -27.24 8.99 -8.57
N GLU A 250 -27.93 8.05 -7.89
CA GLU A 250 -29.33 7.70 -8.17
C GLU A 250 -30.26 8.18 -7.03
N THR A 251 -31.06 9.21 -7.30
CA THR A 251 -32.00 9.79 -6.31
C THR A 251 -33.20 8.90 -5.98
N ASN A 252 -33.35 7.75 -6.63
CA ASN A 252 -34.46 6.80 -6.44
C ASN A 252 -33.97 5.36 -6.51
N ALA A 253 -33.62 4.77 -5.35
CA ALA A 253 -33.19 3.38 -5.26
C ALA A 253 -34.31 2.41 -5.74
N LYS A 254 -34.03 1.66 -6.82
CA LYS A 254 -34.86 0.52 -7.25
C LYS A 254 -34.62 -0.69 -6.32
N PRO A 255 -35.61 -1.61 -6.19
CA PRO A 255 -35.48 -2.80 -5.35
C PRO A 255 -34.29 -3.68 -5.78
N THR A 256 -33.69 -4.36 -4.80
CA THR A 256 -32.55 -5.26 -4.91
C THR A 256 -32.67 -6.22 -6.10
N ASP A 257 -31.75 -6.13 -7.07
CA ASP A 257 -31.65 -7.13 -8.13
C ASP A 257 -30.95 -8.38 -7.61
N THR A 258 -31.76 -9.39 -7.28
CA THR A 258 -31.32 -10.71 -6.82
C THR A 258 -30.38 -11.44 -7.79
N ARG A 259 -30.31 -11.04 -9.06
CA ARG A 259 -29.48 -11.70 -10.08
C ARG A 259 -27.99 -11.39 -9.93
N LEU A 260 -27.64 -10.13 -9.65
CA LEU A 260 -26.26 -9.75 -9.35
C LEU A 260 -25.76 -10.46 -8.09
N ASP A 261 -26.61 -10.55 -7.06
CA ASP A 261 -26.28 -11.27 -5.83
C ASP A 261 -26.03 -12.76 -6.12
N GLY A 262 -26.82 -13.37 -6.99
CA GLY A 262 -26.61 -14.73 -7.48
C GLY A 262 -25.28 -14.91 -8.22
N LEU A 263 -24.89 -13.94 -9.06
CA LEU A 263 -23.61 -13.93 -9.76
C LEU A 263 -22.42 -13.87 -8.80
N LEU A 264 -22.45 -12.93 -7.86
CA LEU A 264 -21.42 -12.77 -6.84
C LEU A 264 -21.31 -14.02 -5.96
N ALA A 265 -22.45 -14.61 -5.58
CA ALA A 265 -22.50 -15.82 -4.77
C ALA A 265 -21.91 -17.04 -5.50
N ALA A 266 -22.13 -17.16 -6.81
CA ALA A 266 -21.55 -18.23 -7.64
C ALA A 266 -20.02 -18.15 -7.69
N TRP A 267 -19.46 -16.93 -7.66
CA TRP A 267 -18.01 -16.71 -7.57
C TRP A 267 -17.48 -16.80 -6.12
N GLY A 268 -18.37 -16.82 -5.11
CA GLY A 268 -18.03 -17.10 -3.72
C GLY A 268 -17.97 -15.89 -2.80
N ILE A 269 -18.50 -14.74 -3.23
CA ILE A 269 -18.59 -13.52 -2.44
C ILE A 269 -20.04 -13.08 -2.31
N GLN A 270 -20.34 -12.27 -1.31
CA GLN A 270 -21.66 -11.68 -1.12
C GLN A 270 -21.50 -10.26 -0.59
N MET A 271 -22.42 -9.38 -0.96
CA MET A 271 -22.51 -8.01 -0.47
C MET A 271 -23.97 -7.73 -0.09
N PRO A 272 -24.27 -7.34 1.15
CA PRO A 272 -25.61 -6.90 1.51
C PRO A 272 -26.00 -5.66 0.71
N ALA A 273 -27.13 -5.72 0.01
CA ALA A 273 -27.54 -4.65 -0.90
C ALA A 273 -28.10 -3.42 -0.19
N ASP A 274 -28.56 -3.57 1.05
CA ASP A 274 -29.28 -2.58 1.85
C ASP A 274 -28.44 -1.98 2.98
N LYS A 275 -27.16 -2.34 3.08
CA LYS A 275 -26.29 -1.92 4.19
C LYS A 275 -25.08 -1.13 3.72
N LEU A 276 -24.85 -0.01 4.37
CA LEU A 276 -23.71 0.86 4.20
C LEU A 276 -22.72 0.69 5.34
N LEU A 277 -21.44 0.83 5.02
CA LEU A 277 -20.36 0.81 5.97
C LEU A 277 -20.15 2.19 6.56
N ILE A 278 -20.13 2.22 7.89
CA ILE A 278 -19.80 3.42 8.66
C ILE A 278 -18.56 3.11 9.49
N ASP A 279 -17.63 4.07 9.56
CA ASP A 279 -16.39 3.92 10.32
C ASP A 279 -16.03 5.23 11.04
N HIS A 280 -15.92 5.15 12.36
CA HIS A 280 -15.57 6.30 13.19
C HIS A 280 -14.07 6.63 13.19
N ALA A 281 -13.20 5.64 12.96
CA ALA A 281 -11.75 5.86 12.93
C ALA A 281 -11.37 6.60 11.65
N PHE A 282 -11.88 6.11 10.51
CA PHE A 282 -11.51 6.60 9.18
C PHE A 282 -12.44 7.68 8.61
N GLY A 283 -13.45 8.15 9.36
CA GLY A 283 -14.33 9.22 8.90
C GLY A 283 -13.58 10.48 8.42
N SER A 284 -13.97 11.01 7.27
CA SER A 284 -13.40 12.19 6.64
C SER A 284 -14.11 13.48 7.08
N GLY A 285 -13.37 14.60 7.15
CA GLY A 285 -13.87 15.93 7.56
C GLY A 285 -13.32 16.43 8.89
N ALA A 286 -13.49 17.73 9.17
CA ALA A 286 -13.20 18.31 10.48
C ALA A 286 -14.11 17.67 11.55
N PRO A 287 -13.72 17.61 12.84
CA PRO A 287 -14.48 16.93 13.89
C PRO A 287 -15.97 17.32 13.96
N ALA A 288 -16.31 18.55 13.57
CA ALA A 288 -17.68 19.09 13.56
C ALA A 288 -18.53 18.73 12.31
N VAL A 289 -17.93 18.26 11.22
CA VAL A 289 -18.60 17.96 9.93
C VAL A 289 -18.18 16.58 9.39
N ARG A 290 -17.73 15.68 10.27
CA ARG A 290 -17.31 14.34 9.86
C ARG A 290 -18.48 13.59 9.24
N HIS A 291 -18.32 13.08 8.02
CA HIS A 291 -19.37 12.31 7.38
C HIS A 291 -19.15 10.81 7.68
N PRO A 292 -20.07 10.13 8.38
CA PRO A 292 -19.83 8.77 8.88
C PRO A 292 -19.63 7.72 7.78
N ALA A 293 -20.21 7.93 6.59
CA ALA A 293 -20.08 7.06 5.43
C ALA A 293 -18.98 7.48 4.45
N ARG A 294 -18.31 8.62 4.67
CA ARG A 294 -17.17 9.04 3.84
C ARG A 294 -15.88 8.70 4.56
N LEU A 295 -15.17 7.69 4.09
CA LEU A 295 -14.02 7.13 4.78
C LEU A 295 -12.74 7.49 4.03
N ASN A 296 -11.77 8.03 4.75
CA ASN A 296 -10.42 8.24 4.26
C ASN A 296 -9.54 7.08 4.74
N LEU A 297 -9.35 6.08 3.88
CA LEU A 297 -8.62 4.85 4.17
C LEU A 297 -7.11 5.12 4.08
N PRO A 298 -6.38 5.04 5.20
CA PRO A 298 -4.93 5.23 5.21
C PRO A 298 -4.19 4.00 4.68
N ARG A 299 -2.89 4.14 4.38
CA ARG A 299 -2.02 3.05 3.90
C ARG A 299 -2.15 1.71 4.66
N HIS A 300 -2.31 1.74 5.98
CA HIS A 300 -2.39 0.50 6.80
C HIS A 300 -3.74 -0.22 6.68
N ALA A 301 -4.76 0.44 6.13
CA ALA A 301 -6.06 -0.14 5.80
C ALA A 301 -6.05 -0.83 4.41
N MET A 302 -4.89 -0.85 3.74
CA MET A 302 -4.68 -1.37 2.40
C MET A 302 -3.77 -2.60 2.43
N ALA A 303 -3.95 -3.52 1.50
CA ALA A 303 -3.10 -4.69 1.38
C ALA A 303 -1.72 -4.35 0.81
N ALA A 304 -0.73 -4.12 1.69
CA ALA A 304 0.63 -3.73 1.30
C ALA A 304 1.33 -4.68 0.29
N ASN A 305 0.80 -5.89 0.10
CA ASN A 305 1.30 -6.92 -0.79
C ASN A 305 0.40 -7.12 -2.03
N ASP A 306 -0.36 -6.11 -2.44
CA ASP A 306 -1.11 -6.14 -3.70
C ASP A 306 -0.73 -4.94 -4.58
N VAL A 307 -0.59 -5.18 -5.88
CA VAL A 307 -0.22 -4.18 -6.87
C VAL A 307 -1.31 -3.11 -7.02
N SER A 308 -2.59 -3.45 -6.81
CA SER A 308 -3.70 -2.49 -6.86
C SER A 308 -3.47 -1.30 -5.94
N VAL A 309 -2.78 -1.51 -4.82
CA VAL A 309 -2.46 -0.45 -3.87
C VAL A 309 -1.03 0.08 -4.02
N TRP A 310 -0.34 -0.20 -5.11
CA TRP A 310 1.00 0.34 -5.35
C TRP A 310 0.99 1.87 -5.35
N LYS A 311 1.96 2.49 -4.67
CA LYS A 311 2.10 3.95 -4.59
C LYS A 311 0.92 4.74 -4.00
N LEU A 312 -0.04 4.08 -3.36
CA LEU A 312 -1.17 4.77 -2.72
C LEU A 312 -0.82 5.19 -1.30
N ASP A 313 -1.16 6.43 -0.97
CA ASP A 313 -1.01 6.94 0.40
C ASP A 313 -2.36 6.90 1.13
N THR A 314 -3.43 7.29 0.44
CA THR A 314 -4.80 7.34 0.99
C THR A 314 -5.84 7.13 -0.10
N VAL A 315 -6.93 6.42 0.20
CA VAL A 315 -8.06 6.19 -0.71
C VAL A 315 -9.33 6.65 -0.02
N ILE A 316 -10.14 7.45 -0.71
CA ILE A 316 -11.41 7.95 -0.18
C ILE A 316 -12.55 7.14 -0.79
N VAL A 317 -13.41 6.62 0.08
CA VAL A 317 -14.64 5.94 -0.30
C VAL A 317 -15.84 6.68 0.29
N SER A 318 -16.98 6.64 -0.37
CA SER A 318 -18.25 7.22 0.11
C SER A 318 -19.33 6.17 0.01
N SER A 319 -20.17 6.05 1.04
CA SER A 319 -21.34 5.16 0.98
C SER A 319 -21.01 3.71 0.59
N SER A 320 -19.81 3.25 0.96
CA SER A 320 -19.32 1.93 0.56
C SER A 320 -20.09 0.79 1.23
N GLY A 321 -20.28 -0.32 0.51
CA GLY A 321 -20.73 -1.59 1.07
C GLY A 321 -19.62 -2.39 1.74
N ALA A 322 -19.93 -3.63 2.14
CA ALA A 322 -18.94 -4.58 2.63
C ALA A 322 -19.07 -5.95 1.97
N LEU A 323 -17.95 -6.42 1.46
CA LEU A 323 -17.79 -7.76 0.89
C LEU A 323 -17.58 -8.76 2.02
N SER A 324 -18.22 -9.92 1.88
CA SER A 324 -17.97 -11.07 2.74
C SER A 324 -17.87 -12.34 1.91
N ARG A 325 -17.14 -13.32 2.43
CA ARG A 325 -16.96 -14.61 1.77
C ARG A 325 -18.15 -15.51 2.02
N VAL A 326 -18.63 -16.19 0.97
CA VAL A 326 -19.67 -17.22 1.08
C VAL A 326 -19.05 -18.49 1.70
N ARG A 327 -19.79 -19.13 2.61
CA ARG A 327 -19.35 -20.39 3.24
C ARG A 327 -19.12 -21.46 2.17
N LYS A 328 -18.01 -22.20 2.27
CA LYS A 328 -17.58 -23.26 1.34
C LYS A 328 -17.14 -22.77 -0.06
N SER A 329 -16.86 -21.47 -0.26
CA SER A 329 -16.27 -21.03 -1.54
C SER A 329 -14.88 -21.65 -1.74
N ARG A 330 -14.57 -22.00 -2.99
CA ARG A 330 -13.26 -22.54 -3.39
C ARG A 330 -12.29 -21.45 -3.86
N THR A 331 -12.79 -20.25 -4.08
CA THR A 331 -12.02 -19.07 -4.49
C THR A 331 -11.25 -18.48 -3.31
N THR A 332 -10.05 -17.97 -3.56
CA THR A 332 -9.27 -17.17 -2.61
C THR A 332 -9.78 -15.74 -2.66
N LEU A 333 -10.11 -15.18 -1.50
CA LEU A 333 -10.55 -13.80 -1.36
C LEU A 333 -9.48 -13.03 -0.59
N THR A 334 -8.79 -12.14 -1.30
CA THR A 334 -7.73 -11.30 -0.74
C THR A 334 -8.28 -9.88 -0.56
N PRO A 335 -8.37 -9.37 0.68
CA PRO A 335 -8.81 -7.99 0.89
C PRO A 335 -7.80 -7.01 0.27
N LEU A 336 -8.26 -5.96 -0.38
CA LEU A 336 -7.44 -4.88 -0.93
C LEU A 336 -7.58 -3.60 -0.10
N LEU A 337 -8.82 -3.24 0.23
CA LEU A 337 -9.19 -2.10 1.06
C LEU A 337 -10.08 -2.60 2.19
N GLN A 338 -9.77 -2.21 3.42
CA GLN A 338 -10.50 -2.64 4.62
C GLN A 338 -10.88 -1.45 5.50
N SER A 339 -11.96 -1.59 6.26
CA SER A 339 -12.28 -0.63 7.32
C SER A 339 -11.43 -0.85 8.57
N SER A 340 -11.61 0.03 9.56
CA SER A 340 -11.08 -0.17 10.89
C SER A 340 -11.92 -1.18 11.68
N ARG A 341 -11.42 -1.59 12.84
CA ARG A 341 -12.21 -2.37 13.81
C ARG A 341 -13.35 -1.58 14.44
N ARG A 342 -13.43 -0.26 14.24
CA ARG A 342 -14.50 0.61 14.73
C ARG A 342 -15.49 0.96 13.62
N SER A 343 -15.88 -0.07 12.88
CA SER A 343 -16.84 0.03 11.79
C SER A 343 -18.04 -0.86 12.01
N THR A 344 -19.18 -0.49 11.43
CA THR A 344 -20.40 -1.28 11.44
C THR A 344 -21.15 -1.10 10.13
N LEU A 345 -21.99 -2.08 9.82
CA LEU A 345 -22.95 -2.00 8.73
C LEU A 345 -24.26 -1.39 9.26
N LEU A 346 -24.75 -0.35 8.60
CA LEU A 346 -25.99 0.35 8.90
C LEU A 346 -26.96 0.23 7.71
N ASP A 347 -28.24 -0.01 7.98
CA ASP A 347 -29.26 -0.02 6.93
C ASP A 347 -29.40 1.35 6.26
N SER A 348 -29.53 1.35 4.94
CA SER A 348 -29.59 2.56 4.10
C SER A 348 -30.75 3.50 4.45
N GLY A 349 -31.93 2.95 4.73
CA GLY A 349 -33.08 3.73 5.19
C GLY A 349 -32.82 4.43 6.52
N ARG A 350 -32.08 3.80 7.44
CA ARG A 350 -31.72 4.40 8.73
C ARG A 350 -30.65 5.48 8.56
N PHE A 351 -29.69 5.26 7.66
CA PHE A 351 -28.69 6.27 7.31
C PHE A 351 -29.34 7.54 6.76
N ALA A 352 -30.29 7.41 5.83
CA ALA A 352 -31.01 8.55 5.26
C ALA A 352 -31.91 9.28 6.27
N ALA A 353 -32.43 8.57 7.28
CA ALA A 353 -33.33 9.12 8.29
C ALA A 353 -32.62 9.76 9.49
N THR A 354 -31.32 9.51 9.69
CA THR A 354 -30.57 9.92 10.88
C THR A 354 -29.52 10.96 10.54
N SER A 355 -29.33 11.97 11.39
CA SER A 355 -28.28 12.96 11.16
C SER A 355 -26.89 12.34 11.33
N ALA A 356 -25.90 12.85 10.58
CA ALA A 356 -24.52 12.41 10.71
C ALA A 356 -23.97 12.57 12.14
N ALA A 357 -24.37 13.63 12.85
CA ALA A 357 -23.94 13.89 14.22
C ALA A 357 -24.47 12.82 15.20
N ASP A 358 -25.72 12.39 15.04
CA ASP A 358 -26.32 11.36 15.89
C ASP A 358 -25.69 9.99 15.64
N LEU A 359 -25.43 9.63 14.38
CA LEU A 359 -24.72 8.39 14.01
C LEU A 359 -23.28 8.34 14.52
N LEU A 360 -22.62 9.50 14.67
CA LEU A 360 -21.30 9.60 15.26
C LEU A 360 -21.33 9.59 16.79
N ALA A 361 -22.41 10.10 17.40
CA ALA A 361 -22.62 10.06 18.84
C ALA A 361 -23.02 8.65 19.32
N GLU A 362 -23.70 7.86 18.49
CA GLU A 362 -23.97 6.46 18.74
C GLU A 362 -22.67 5.66 18.81
N GLY A 363 -22.37 5.05 19.96
CA GLY A 363 -21.18 4.21 20.12
C GLY A 363 -21.22 2.99 19.21
N ILE A 364 -20.35 2.95 18.20
CA ILE A 364 -20.21 1.79 17.32
C ILE A 364 -19.50 0.65 18.08
N PRO A 365 -20.12 -0.53 18.21
CA PRO A 365 -19.44 -1.68 18.78
C PRO A 365 -18.24 -2.07 17.90
N ALA A 366 -17.13 -2.43 18.54
CA ALA A 366 -15.96 -2.85 17.78
C ALA A 366 -16.28 -4.13 16.99
N ALA A 367 -16.09 -4.08 15.67
CA ALA A 367 -16.18 -5.24 14.80
C ALA A 367 -15.12 -6.28 15.21
N THR A 368 -15.50 -7.55 15.16
CA THR A 368 -14.58 -8.67 15.43
C THR A 368 -13.46 -8.73 14.39
N GLN A 369 -13.76 -8.33 13.15
CA GLN A 369 -12.81 -8.20 12.05
C GLN A 369 -13.16 -6.96 11.21
N PRO A 370 -12.16 -6.29 10.60
CA PRO A 370 -12.39 -5.29 9.57
C PRO A 370 -13.34 -5.76 8.46
N HIS A 371 -14.20 -4.87 8.00
CA HIS A 371 -15.03 -5.11 6.81
C HIS A 371 -14.20 -4.89 5.54
N MET A 372 -14.41 -5.71 4.52
CA MET A 372 -13.69 -5.62 3.25
C MET A 372 -14.47 -4.71 2.30
N ILE A 373 -13.84 -3.62 1.86
CA ILE A 373 -14.46 -2.65 0.94
C ILE A 373 -14.12 -3.02 -0.50
N ALA A 374 -12.87 -3.41 -0.76
CA ALA A 374 -12.44 -3.96 -2.02
C ALA A 374 -11.69 -5.26 -1.80
N ALA A 375 -11.85 -6.22 -2.70
CA ALA A 375 -11.18 -7.51 -2.62
C ALA A 375 -10.87 -8.08 -4.01
N ARG A 376 -9.77 -8.82 -4.08
CA ARG A 376 -9.38 -9.65 -5.23
C ARG A 376 -9.86 -11.08 -5.00
N LEU A 377 -10.42 -11.67 -6.04
CA LEU A 377 -10.99 -13.00 -6.08
C LEU A 377 -10.27 -13.83 -7.13
N GLU A 378 -9.70 -14.95 -6.69
CA GLU A 378 -8.91 -15.84 -7.53
C GLU A 378 -9.28 -17.31 -7.34
N GLY A 379 -9.07 -18.14 -8.36
CA GLY A 379 -9.26 -19.59 -8.29
C GLY A 379 -10.55 -20.09 -8.94
N PRO A 380 -11.00 -21.33 -8.62
CA PRO A 380 -12.05 -21.98 -9.40
C PRO A 380 -13.44 -21.44 -9.08
N ALA A 381 -14.22 -21.15 -10.12
CA ALA A 381 -15.59 -20.64 -10.03
C ALA A 381 -16.56 -21.38 -10.95
N TYR A 382 -17.84 -21.23 -10.67
CA TYR A 382 -18.94 -21.81 -11.45
C TYR A 382 -19.80 -20.71 -12.04
N SER A 383 -20.43 -21.00 -13.18
CA SER A 383 -21.41 -20.09 -13.79
C SER A 383 -22.63 -19.92 -12.90
N ALA A 384 -23.10 -18.69 -12.80
CA ALA A 384 -24.40 -18.38 -12.20
C ALA A 384 -25.58 -18.73 -13.13
N PHE A 385 -25.30 -19.02 -14.40
CA PHE A 385 -26.29 -19.27 -15.46
C PHE A 385 -26.04 -20.63 -16.14
N PRO A 386 -26.18 -21.75 -15.40
CA PRO A 386 -25.84 -23.08 -15.92
C PRO A 386 -26.68 -23.50 -17.14
N ASP A 387 -27.90 -22.98 -17.25
CA ASP A 387 -28.86 -23.26 -18.32
C ASP A 387 -28.85 -22.21 -19.45
N GLY A 388 -28.03 -21.16 -19.33
CA GLY A 388 -28.05 -19.99 -20.23
C GLY A 388 -29.11 -18.96 -19.87
N VAL A 389 -29.30 -17.96 -20.74
CA VAL A 389 -30.26 -16.85 -20.55
C VAL A 389 -31.06 -16.62 -21.83
N GLY A 390 -32.39 -16.65 -21.73
CA GLY A 390 -33.30 -16.41 -22.86
C GLY A 390 -33.08 -17.39 -24.00
N GLU A 391 -32.77 -16.89 -25.20
CA GLU A 391 -32.48 -17.70 -26.40
C GLU A 391 -31.00 -18.14 -26.49
N GLN A 392 -30.11 -17.62 -25.63
CA GLN A 392 -28.70 -18.03 -25.61
C GLN A 392 -28.53 -19.35 -24.85
N ARG A 393 -28.00 -20.37 -25.54
CA ARG A 393 -27.67 -21.68 -24.95
C ARG A 393 -26.60 -21.55 -23.86
N ALA A 394 -26.62 -22.51 -22.93
CA ALA A 394 -25.60 -22.69 -21.90
C ALA A 394 -24.18 -22.66 -22.48
N GLY A 395 -23.34 -21.78 -21.93
CA GLY A 395 -21.93 -21.63 -22.27
C GLY A 395 -21.02 -22.42 -21.34
N LEU A 396 -19.90 -21.81 -20.95
CA LEU A 396 -18.99 -22.36 -19.95
C LEU A 396 -19.70 -22.43 -18.59
N GLN A 397 -19.63 -23.59 -17.96
CA GLN A 397 -20.26 -23.83 -16.64
C GLN A 397 -19.28 -23.69 -15.47
N LYS A 398 -17.97 -23.78 -15.75
CA LYS A 398 -16.92 -23.72 -14.73
C LYS A 398 -15.63 -23.19 -15.32
N ALA A 399 -14.83 -22.57 -14.47
CA ALA A 399 -13.46 -22.16 -14.75
C ALA A 399 -12.54 -22.68 -13.64
N ALA A 400 -11.33 -23.10 -14.01
CA ALA A 400 -10.32 -23.55 -13.05
C ALA A 400 -9.73 -22.37 -12.27
N HIS A 401 -9.67 -21.20 -12.91
CA HIS A 401 -9.10 -19.98 -12.35
C HIS A 401 -9.85 -18.78 -12.96
N ILE A 402 -10.34 -17.89 -12.10
CA ILE A 402 -10.89 -16.58 -12.45
C ILE A 402 -10.06 -15.50 -11.79
N GLU A 403 -10.03 -14.29 -12.36
CA GLU A 403 -9.38 -13.13 -11.76
C GLU A 403 -10.34 -11.95 -11.77
N VAL A 404 -10.87 -11.64 -10.59
CA VAL A 404 -11.88 -10.59 -10.42
C VAL A 404 -11.50 -9.68 -9.26
N VAL A 405 -11.45 -8.38 -9.48
CA VAL A 405 -11.37 -7.37 -8.41
C VAL A 405 -12.72 -6.72 -8.24
N VAL A 406 -13.28 -6.79 -7.03
CA VAL A 406 -14.57 -6.18 -6.70
C VAL A 406 -14.34 -5.03 -5.73
N VAL A 407 -14.92 -3.88 -6.05
CA VAL A 407 -14.91 -2.67 -5.23
C VAL A 407 -16.36 -2.35 -4.86
N ALA A 408 -16.67 -2.35 -3.56
CA ALA A 408 -18.01 -2.10 -3.04
C ALA A 408 -18.33 -0.60 -2.90
N ASP A 409 -17.86 0.22 -3.83
CA ASP A 409 -18.11 1.66 -3.86
C ASP A 409 -18.01 2.15 -5.32
N THR A 410 -19.08 2.73 -5.87
CA THR A 410 -19.03 3.37 -7.20
C THR A 410 -18.65 4.85 -7.14
N ASP A 411 -18.87 5.49 -6.00
CA ASP A 411 -18.55 6.90 -5.74
C ASP A 411 -17.05 7.16 -5.66
N LEU A 412 -16.22 6.13 -5.43
CA LEU A 412 -14.75 6.20 -5.53
C LEU A 412 -14.28 6.76 -6.88
N LEU A 413 -15.06 6.52 -7.95
CA LEU A 413 -14.79 6.97 -9.32
C LEU A 413 -15.23 8.41 -9.59
N MET A 414 -15.96 9.03 -8.66
CA MET A 414 -16.61 10.31 -8.88
C MET A 414 -15.66 11.46 -8.58
N ASP A 415 -15.67 12.47 -9.44
CA ASP A 415 -14.88 13.69 -9.36
C ASP A 415 -15.13 14.42 -8.02
N ALA A 416 -16.37 14.41 -7.52
CA ALA A 416 -16.72 14.98 -6.22
C ALA A 416 -15.99 14.31 -5.03
N VAL A 417 -15.73 13.00 -5.10
CA VAL A 417 -14.95 12.27 -4.09
C VAL A 417 -13.46 12.50 -4.31
N ILE A 418 -13.02 12.47 -5.57
CA ILE A 418 -11.62 12.64 -5.95
C ILE A 418 -11.10 14.04 -5.60
N ASP A 419 -11.92 15.08 -5.75
CA ASP A 419 -11.53 16.47 -5.47
C ASP A 419 -11.73 16.86 -4.01
N SER A 420 -12.38 16.01 -3.20
CA SER A 420 -12.71 16.32 -1.80
C SER A 420 -11.48 16.51 -0.90
N ALA A 421 -10.40 15.79 -1.20
CA ALA A 421 -9.11 15.90 -0.53
C ALA A 421 -8.03 15.20 -1.38
N PRO A 422 -6.73 15.50 -1.19
CA PRO A 422 -5.67 14.75 -1.86
C PRO A 422 -5.79 13.25 -1.58
N ASN A 423 -6.05 12.47 -2.63
CA ASN A 423 -6.20 11.03 -2.55
C ASN A 423 -5.55 10.32 -3.74
N SER A 424 -5.53 8.99 -3.68
CA SER A 424 -4.96 8.12 -4.70
C SER A 424 -6.03 7.25 -5.38
N ASN A 425 -7.30 7.68 -5.41
CA ASN A 425 -8.41 6.89 -5.98
C ASN A 425 -8.16 6.56 -7.46
N VAL A 426 -7.81 7.55 -8.28
CA VAL A 426 -7.49 7.35 -9.70
C VAL A 426 -6.35 6.34 -9.84
N MET A 427 -5.30 6.47 -9.02
CA MET A 427 -4.15 5.59 -9.06
C MET A 427 -4.51 4.15 -8.66
N PHE A 428 -5.41 3.95 -7.70
CA PHE A 428 -5.94 2.62 -7.34
C PHE A 428 -6.60 1.95 -8.55
N VAL A 429 -7.43 2.68 -9.30
CA VAL A 429 -8.07 2.18 -10.51
C VAL A 429 -7.04 1.84 -11.58
N LEU A 430 -6.13 2.76 -11.88
CA LEU A 430 -5.10 2.57 -12.90
C LEU A 430 -4.21 1.36 -12.57
N ASN A 431 -3.71 1.25 -11.34
CA ASN A 431 -2.87 0.12 -10.91
C ASN A 431 -3.61 -1.22 -10.99
N THR A 432 -4.90 -1.22 -10.63
CA THR A 432 -5.71 -2.44 -10.68
C THR A 432 -5.90 -2.88 -12.12
N LEU A 433 -6.29 -1.96 -13.01
CA LEU A 433 -6.48 -2.25 -14.42
C LEU A 433 -5.17 -2.63 -15.12
N ASP A 434 -4.07 -1.96 -14.78
CA ASP A 434 -2.73 -2.28 -15.29
C ASP A 434 -2.30 -3.69 -14.86
N ASN A 435 -2.49 -4.02 -13.58
CA ASN A 435 -2.20 -5.35 -13.06
C ASN A 435 -3.07 -6.45 -13.69
N LEU A 436 -4.35 -6.17 -13.96
CA LEU A 436 -5.23 -7.10 -14.66
C LEU A 436 -4.81 -7.21 -16.13
N ALA A 437 -4.56 -6.10 -16.82
CA ALA A 437 -4.14 -6.12 -18.22
C ALA A 437 -2.73 -6.68 -18.44
N ALA A 438 -1.91 -6.73 -17.39
CA ALA A 438 -0.56 -7.27 -17.44
C ALA A 438 -0.54 -8.78 -17.81
N PRO A 439 0.46 -9.21 -18.59
CA PRO A 439 0.68 -10.63 -18.84
C PRO A 439 0.92 -11.41 -17.54
N ASP A 440 0.56 -12.69 -17.55
CA ASP A 440 0.66 -13.56 -16.36
C ASP A 440 2.07 -13.61 -15.76
N VAL A 441 3.12 -13.48 -16.59
CA VAL A 441 4.51 -13.44 -16.10
C VAL A 441 4.75 -12.24 -15.19
N LEU A 442 4.18 -11.08 -15.50
CA LEU A 442 4.30 -9.86 -14.69
C LEU A 442 3.31 -9.88 -13.52
N ALA A 443 2.06 -10.31 -13.76
CA ALA A 443 1.03 -10.40 -12.72
C ALA A 443 1.42 -11.37 -11.58
N ASN A 444 2.14 -12.44 -11.89
CA ASN A 444 2.62 -13.42 -10.91
C ASN A 444 3.87 -12.99 -10.14
N ILE A 445 4.45 -11.81 -10.42
CA ILE A 445 5.52 -11.25 -9.58
C ILE A 445 4.87 -10.76 -8.28
N GLN A 446 4.69 -11.69 -7.35
CA GLN A 446 4.10 -11.38 -6.05
C GLN A 446 5.07 -10.56 -5.21
N PRO A 447 4.60 -9.48 -4.56
CA PRO A 447 5.39 -8.74 -3.60
C PRO A 447 5.87 -9.63 -2.45
N ARG A 448 7.10 -9.40 -2.03
CA ARG A 448 7.73 -10.21 -0.98
C ARG A 448 7.08 -9.86 0.36
N THR A 449 6.42 -10.84 0.96
CA THR A 449 5.84 -10.72 2.29
C THR A 449 6.96 -10.54 3.32
N LYS A 450 7.20 -9.29 3.74
CA LYS A 450 7.67 -9.07 5.11
C LYS A 450 6.49 -9.42 6.00
N VAL A 451 6.51 -10.61 6.59
CA VAL A 451 5.68 -10.88 7.76
C VAL A 451 6.23 -10.02 8.89
N SER A 452 5.89 -8.74 8.88
CA SER A 452 6.09 -7.84 10.00
C SER A 452 5.12 -8.28 11.08
N HIS A 453 5.51 -9.29 11.85
CA HIS A 453 4.89 -9.55 13.14
C HIS A 453 5.21 -8.34 14.03
N SER A 454 4.43 -7.27 13.96
CA SER A 454 4.24 -6.49 15.18
C SER A 454 3.66 -7.49 16.19
N PRO A 455 4.31 -7.71 17.34
CA PRO A 455 3.77 -8.66 18.31
C PRO A 455 2.36 -8.17 18.67
N HIS A 456 1.36 -9.05 18.52
CA HIS A 456 -0.06 -8.76 18.79
C HIS A 456 -0.28 -8.03 20.13
N ALA A 457 0.59 -8.28 21.11
CA ALA A 457 0.60 -7.61 22.41
C ALA A 457 0.91 -6.09 22.34
N LEU A 458 1.80 -5.63 21.46
CA LEU A 458 2.11 -4.21 21.32
C LEU A 458 0.94 -3.45 20.68
N GLU A 459 0.26 -4.09 19.72
CA GLU A 459 -0.93 -3.54 19.09
C GLU A 459 -2.07 -3.38 20.11
N GLN A 460 -2.32 -4.42 20.92
CA GLN A 460 -3.29 -4.36 22.02
C GLN A 460 -2.96 -3.27 23.06
N LEU A 461 -1.68 -3.04 23.36
CA LEU A 461 -1.24 -1.98 24.27
C LEU A 461 -1.49 -0.59 23.68
N ARG A 462 -1.23 -0.40 22.38
CA ARG A 462 -1.54 0.86 21.68
C ARG A 462 -3.05 1.13 21.65
N GLU A 463 -3.85 0.11 21.34
CA GLU A 463 -5.31 0.21 21.35
C GLU A 463 -5.87 0.54 22.75
N ALA A 464 -5.27 -0.01 23.82
CA ALA A 464 -5.65 0.30 25.19
C ALA A 464 -5.27 1.74 25.58
N ALA A 465 -4.09 2.20 25.16
CA ALA A 465 -3.64 3.58 25.35
C ALA A 465 -4.55 4.57 24.62
N GLU A 466 -4.94 4.27 23.37
CA GLU A 466 -5.89 5.09 22.60
C GLU A 466 -7.26 5.18 23.26
N ARG A 467 -7.78 4.06 23.80
CA ARG A 467 -9.05 4.07 24.55
C ARG A 467 -8.97 4.93 25.80
N ALA A 468 -7.89 4.80 26.58
CA ALA A 468 -7.67 5.59 27.78
C ALA A 468 -7.51 7.08 27.46
N TYR A 469 -6.85 7.40 26.34
CA TYR A 469 -6.73 8.76 25.84
C TYR A 469 -8.10 9.32 25.42
N ALA A 470 -8.85 8.62 24.58
CA ALA A 470 -10.13 9.07 24.05
C ALA A 470 -11.17 9.34 25.15
N GLN A 471 -11.25 8.47 26.16
CA GLN A 471 -12.16 8.64 27.30
C GLN A 471 -11.90 9.92 28.09
N LYS A 472 -10.62 10.28 28.28
CA LYS A 472 -10.23 11.44 29.10
C LYS A 472 -10.09 12.73 28.28
N ALA A 473 -9.70 12.62 27.01
CA ALA A 473 -9.50 13.77 26.13
C ALA A 473 -10.83 14.39 25.67
N GLY A 474 -11.92 13.62 25.59
CA GLY A 474 -13.19 14.11 25.04
C GLY A 474 -13.82 15.30 25.78
N GLU A 475 -13.58 15.46 27.08
CA GLU A 475 -14.04 16.64 27.83
C GLU A 475 -13.14 17.86 27.61
N LEU A 476 -11.82 17.66 27.66
CA LEU A 476 -10.82 18.70 27.40
C LEU A 476 -10.92 19.24 25.96
N GLN A 477 -11.18 18.37 24.99
CA GLN A 477 -11.38 18.72 23.59
C GLN A 477 -12.61 19.62 23.41
N ARG A 478 -13.76 19.23 24.00
CA ARG A 478 -14.99 20.03 23.97
C ARG A 478 -14.80 21.39 24.62
N ARG A 479 -14.05 21.43 25.74
CA ARG A 479 -13.72 22.69 26.42
C ARG A 479 -12.82 23.57 25.56
N LEU A 480 -11.80 23.02 24.91
CA LEU A 480 -10.92 23.75 23.99
C LEU A 480 -11.70 24.35 22.82
N GLU A 481 -12.60 23.57 22.22
CA GLU A 481 -13.47 24.03 21.13
C GLU A 481 -14.40 25.16 21.57
N HIS A 482 -15.01 25.05 22.76
CA HIS A 482 -15.85 26.11 23.32
C HIS A 482 -15.04 27.39 23.58
N THR A 483 -13.88 27.28 24.23
CA THR A 483 -12.98 28.41 24.51
C THR A 483 -12.51 29.08 23.21
N GLU A 484 -12.23 28.31 22.16
CA GLU A 484 -11.86 28.83 20.84
C GLU A 484 -13.01 29.62 20.19
N GLN A 485 -14.23 29.08 20.24
CA GLN A 485 -15.43 29.75 19.71
C GLN A 485 -15.75 31.05 20.46
N GLU A 486 -15.65 31.06 21.79
CA GLU A 486 -15.84 32.26 22.61
C GLU A 486 -14.77 33.32 22.31
N TRP A 487 -13.53 32.90 22.15
CA TRP A 487 -12.44 33.81 21.78
C TRP A 487 -12.65 34.42 20.39
N GLN A 488 -13.09 33.63 19.40
CA GLN A 488 -13.38 34.13 18.05
C GLN A 488 -14.57 35.10 18.01
N ARG A 489 -15.58 34.88 18.86
CA ARG A 489 -16.70 35.83 19.01
C ARG A 489 -16.25 37.17 19.59
N LEU A 490 -15.34 37.15 20.55
CA LEU A 490 -14.81 38.34 21.23
C LEU A 490 -13.67 39.02 20.45
N ASN A 491 -13.03 38.29 19.53
CA ASN A 491 -11.95 38.79 18.68
C ASN A 491 -12.12 38.32 17.23
N PRO A 492 -13.11 38.84 16.49
CA PRO A 492 -13.31 38.49 15.08
C PRO A 492 -12.12 38.96 14.22
N PRO A 493 -11.71 38.19 13.21
CA PRO A 493 -10.58 38.54 12.36
C PRO A 493 -10.86 39.86 11.60
N SER A 494 -9.98 40.86 11.77
CA SER A 494 -10.09 42.14 11.05
C SER A 494 -9.50 42.02 9.64
N ILE A 495 -10.33 42.18 8.61
CA ILE A 495 -9.92 42.22 7.19
C ILE A 495 -9.38 43.62 6.78
N GLY A 496 -8.96 44.45 7.74
CA GLY A 496 -8.47 45.81 7.48
C GLY A 496 -7.13 46.07 8.13
N PHE A 497 -6.18 46.61 7.35
CA PHE A 497 -4.94 47.19 7.86
C PHE A 497 -5.26 48.48 8.62
N GLY A 498 -5.55 48.33 9.91
CA GLY A 498 -5.68 49.44 10.86
C GLY A 498 -5.21 49.00 12.24
N THR A 499 -4.32 49.78 12.86
CA THR A 499 -3.87 49.56 14.24
C THR A 499 -4.99 49.95 15.19
N ARG A 500 -5.85 48.99 15.55
CA ARG A 500 -6.79 49.13 16.66
C ARG A 500 -6.10 48.61 17.92
N ALA A 501 -6.07 49.42 18.97
CA ALA A 501 -5.65 48.96 20.29
C ALA A 501 -6.58 47.81 20.71
N VAL A 502 -6.00 46.63 20.96
CA VAL A 502 -6.73 45.49 21.50
C VAL A 502 -7.13 45.86 22.93
N ASP A 503 -8.42 46.13 23.15
CA ASP A 503 -8.94 46.30 24.50
C ASP A 503 -8.75 44.99 25.26
N THR A 504 -7.74 44.97 26.14
CA THR A 504 -7.39 43.84 26.98
C THR A 504 -8.38 43.75 28.14
N THR A 505 -9.61 43.35 27.84
CA THR A 505 -10.56 42.95 28.87
C THR A 505 -10.00 41.72 29.60
N ILE A 506 -10.17 41.68 30.93
CA ILE A 506 -9.75 40.58 31.80
C ILE A 506 -10.25 39.22 31.28
N GLN A 507 -11.43 39.21 30.64
CA GLN A 507 -12.02 38.02 30.00
C GLN A 507 -11.21 37.50 28.81
N LEU A 508 -10.71 38.36 27.91
CA LEU A 508 -9.87 37.94 26.77
C LEU A 508 -8.53 37.37 27.23
N GLN A 509 -7.94 37.92 28.30
CA GLN A 509 -6.71 37.38 28.89
C GLN A 509 -6.94 36.01 29.54
N ALA A 510 -8.08 35.82 30.23
CA ALA A 510 -8.46 34.53 30.81
C ALA A 510 -8.66 33.45 29.72
N LEU A 511 -9.39 33.77 28.65
CA LEU A 511 -9.60 32.86 27.52
C LEU A 511 -8.28 32.52 26.80
N ASN A 512 -7.40 33.51 26.59
CA ASN A 512 -6.10 33.25 25.99
C ASN A 512 -5.22 32.32 26.85
N LYS A 513 -5.28 32.49 28.18
CA LYS A 513 -4.58 31.61 29.12
C LYS A 513 -5.13 30.18 29.07
N GLU A 514 -6.44 30.00 28.96
CA GLU A 514 -7.06 28.68 28.79
C GLU A 514 -6.68 28.04 27.45
N ARG A 515 -6.68 28.80 26.34
CA ARG A 515 -6.24 28.32 25.01
C ARG A 515 -4.81 27.81 24.98
N LEU A 516 -3.91 28.38 25.79
CA LEU A 516 -2.53 27.91 25.90
C LEU A 516 -2.40 26.68 26.82
N ARG A 517 -3.22 26.61 27.86
CA ARG A 517 -3.16 25.55 28.87
C ARG A 517 -3.79 24.23 28.40
N LEU A 518 -4.94 24.29 27.75
CA LEU A 518 -5.70 23.09 27.34
C LEU A 518 -4.93 22.17 26.36
N PRO A 519 -4.20 22.68 25.35
CA PRO A 519 -3.35 21.85 24.50
C PRO A 519 -2.19 21.20 25.26
N MET A 520 -1.59 21.89 26.23
CA MET A 520 -0.53 21.33 27.08
C MET A 520 -1.08 20.18 27.94
N GLU A 521 -2.29 20.33 28.49
CA GLU A 521 -2.96 19.27 29.23
C GLU A 521 -3.33 18.08 28.33
N LEU A 522 -3.80 18.33 27.10
CA LEU A 522 -4.03 17.27 26.11
C LEU A 522 -2.75 16.51 25.73
N GLN A 523 -1.63 17.21 25.57
CA GLN A 523 -0.34 16.59 25.28
C GLN A 523 0.18 15.77 26.47
N ALA A 524 0.10 16.31 27.69
CA ALA A 524 0.47 15.59 28.91
C ALA A 524 -0.40 14.33 29.11
N LEU A 525 -1.70 14.43 28.81
CA LEU A 525 -2.63 13.31 28.84
C LEU A 525 -2.28 12.23 27.81
N LYS A 526 -1.86 12.64 26.60
CA LYS A 526 -1.36 11.72 25.57
C LYS A 526 -0.12 10.99 26.02
N ASP A 527 0.85 11.71 26.59
CA ASP A 527 2.10 11.13 27.08
C ASP A 527 1.84 10.14 28.22
N GLN A 528 0.89 10.45 29.12
CA GLN A 528 0.47 9.56 30.19
C GLN A 528 -0.24 8.30 29.64
N ALA A 529 -1.14 8.46 28.68
CA ALA A 529 -1.86 7.35 28.07
C ALA A 529 -0.91 6.38 27.33
N TYR A 530 0.12 6.91 26.67
CA TYR A 530 1.11 6.14 25.91
C TYR A 530 2.34 5.70 26.70
N ALA A 531 2.43 6.01 28.00
CA ALA A 531 3.61 5.69 28.82
C ALA A 531 3.95 4.19 28.85
N SER A 532 2.94 3.32 28.93
CA SER A 532 3.12 1.87 28.93
C SER A 532 3.63 1.34 27.57
N VAL A 533 3.12 1.87 26.46
CA VAL A 533 3.58 1.59 25.10
C VAL A 533 5.04 2.00 24.95
N ASN A 534 5.36 3.24 25.34
CA ASN A 534 6.71 3.80 25.25
C ASN A 534 7.73 3.00 26.09
N GLN A 535 7.31 2.48 27.25
CA GLN A 535 8.17 1.65 28.09
C GLN A 535 8.47 0.30 27.44
N VAL A 536 7.46 -0.37 26.86
CA VAL A 536 7.66 -1.64 26.15
C VAL A 536 8.52 -1.44 24.91
N GLU A 537 8.27 -0.40 24.12
CA GLU A 537 9.09 -0.06 22.95
C GLU A 537 10.55 0.22 23.34
N ARG A 538 10.78 0.96 24.42
CA ARG A 538 12.13 1.25 24.93
C ARG A 538 12.82 -0.03 25.40
N ASN A 539 12.13 -0.88 26.15
CA ASN A 539 12.69 -2.15 26.62
C ASN A 539 13.04 -3.08 25.46
N LEU A 540 12.18 -3.14 24.43
CA LEU A 540 12.43 -3.93 23.23
C LEU A 540 13.64 -3.38 22.45
N LYS A 541 13.73 -2.06 22.29
CA LYS A 541 14.90 -1.39 21.68
C LYS A 541 16.18 -1.73 22.45
N LEU A 542 16.19 -1.62 23.78
CA LEU A 542 17.33 -1.97 24.62
C LEU A 542 17.72 -3.45 24.51
N LEU A 543 16.73 -4.34 24.46
CA LEU A 543 16.95 -5.77 24.30
C LEU A 543 17.56 -6.09 22.93
N MET A 544 17.07 -5.49 21.84
CA MET A 544 17.65 -5.68 20.50
C MET A 544 19.07 -5.10 20.39
N ILE A 545 19.34 -3.95 21.02
CA ILE A 545 20.67 -3.34 21.06
C ILE A 545 21.64 -4.21 21.87
N GLY A 546 21.19 -4.83 22.97
CA GLY A 546 22.02 -5.69 23.82
C GLY A 546 22.22 -7.12 23.28
N ALA A 547 21.25 -7.67 22.56
CA ALA A 547 21.26 -9.07 22.12
C ALA A 547 22.28 -9.39 21.02
N VAL A 548 22.69 -8.40 20.21
CA VAL A 548 23.67 -8.58 19.12
C VAL A 548 25.14 -8.62 19.62
N PRO A 549 25.61 -7.69 20.47
CA PRO A 549 27.00 -7.71 20.94
C PRO A 549 27.30 -8.77 22.01
N LEU A 550 26.31 -9.19 22.79
CA LEU A 550 26.48 -10.13 23.90
C LEU A 550 26.97 -11.55 23.48
N PRO A 551 26.43 -12.20 22.42
CA PRO A 551 26.97 -13.47 21.93
C PRO A 551 28.36 -13.32 21.30
N LEU A 552 28.66 -12.19 20.63
CA LEU A 552 30.00 -11.92 20.10
C LEU A 552 31.04 -11.81 21.22
N CYS A 553 30.70 -11.11 22.32
CA CYS A 553 31.54 -11.06 23.52
C CYS A 553 31.70 -12.42 24.19
N LEU A 554 30.64 -13.23 24.27
CA LEU A 554 30.70 -14.58 24.84
C LEU A 554 31.57 -15.53 24.01
N ILE A 555 31.48 -15.46 22.68
CA ILE A 555 32.34 -16.23 21.76
C ILE A 555 33.80 -15.81 21.94
N ALA A 556 34.09 -14.51 21.96
CA ALA A 556 35.44 -14.00 22.20
C ALA A 556 36.00 -14.46 23.55
N CYS A 557 35.17 -14.46 24.61
CA CYS A 557 35.56 -14.90 25.95
C CYS A 557 35.78 -16.43 26.02
N ALA A 558 34.95 -17.22 25.35
CA ALA A 558 35.10 -18.67 25.25
C ALA A 558 36.40 -19.06 24.51
N VAL A 559 36.70 -18.37 23.41
CA VAL A 559 37.97 -18.55 22.66
C VAL A 559 39.16 -18.18 23.54
N PHE A 560 39.08 -17.06 24.27
CA PHE A 560 40.13 -16.64 25.21
C PHE A 560 40.38 -17.67 26.32
N LEU A 561 39.33 -18.20 26.95
CA LEU A 561 39.43 -19.21 28.00
C LEU A 561 39.95 -20.56 27.48
N TYR A 562 39.55 -20.96 26.27
CA TYR A 562 40.05 -22.16 25.61
C TYR A 562 41.56 -22.08 25.36
N HIS A 563 42.05 -20.96 24.84
CA HIS A 563 43.48 -20.73 24.63
C HIS A 563 44.28 -20.68 25.93
N ARG A 564 43.70 -20.12 27.00
CA ARG A 564 44.36 -20.06 28.32
C ARG A 564 44.49 -21.45 28.95
N ARG A 565 43.45 -22.30 28.87
CA ARG A 565 43.50 -23.68 29.40
C ARG A 565 44.53 -24.56 28.69
N ARG A 566 44.65 -24.43 27.35
CA ARG A 566 45.68 -25.14 26.59
C ARG A 566 47.11 -24.74 26.96
N ARG A 567 47.35 -23.48 27.35
CA ARG A 567 48.67 -23.03 27.80
C ARG A 567 49.03 -23.50 29.21
N SER A 568 48.05 -23.70 30.10
CA SER A 568 48.30 -24.21 31.46
C SER A 568 48.51 -25.73 31.51
N ALA A 569 47.94 -26.50 30.58
CA ALA A 569 48.17 -27.94 30.47
C ALA A 569 49.57 -28.31 29.93
N ALA A 570 50.28 -27.36 29.31
CA ALA A 570 51.63 -27.57 28.76
C ALA A 570 52.77 -27.27 29.77
N VAL A 571 52.46 -26.99 31.04
CA VAL A 571 53.44 -26.69 32.11
C VAL A 571 53.52 -27.81 33.16
N VAL A 572 52.76 -28.89 32.99
CA VAL A 572 52.88 -30.12 33.81
C VAL A 572 53.15 -31.30 32.87
N HIS A 573 54.37 -31.35 32.34
CA HIS A 573 55.06 -32.58 31.95
C HIS A 573 56.57 -32.29 31.90
#